data_AF-A0A6N4SN29-F1
#
_entry.id   AF-A0A6N4SN29-F1
#
_cell.length_a   1.000
_cell.length_b   1.000
_cell.length_c   1.000
_cell.angle_alpha   90.00
_cell.angle_beta   90.00
_cell.angle_gamma   90.00
#
_symmetry.space_group_name_H-M   'P 1'
#
loop_
_entity.id
_entity.type
_entity.pdbx_description
1 polymer ?
#
loop_
_entity_poly.entity_id
_entity_poly.type
_entity_poly.pdbx_seq_one_letter_code
_entity_poly.pdbx_strand_id
1 'polypeptide(L)'
;MKKQISLIVFILLAFIFQSQSPVQPDPLKTKNMLLKTNRLLGMTHMAVKNGKTYTGDFGKGVQYERYAKQLYLAKEYKKAAQYTYRAREFANASLTANKAKPTSDGTFTTEEKMIVSPLPEIADLDKELKEQNIPLPTDQDLLAGNLDITL
;
A
#
# COMPACT_ATOMS: atom_id res chain seq x y z
N MET A 1 28.75 -35.32 -32.24
CA MET A 1 29.20 -34.75 -30.95
C MET A 1 28.95 -33.24 -30.80
N LYS A 2 29.33 -32.37 -31.74
CA LYS A 2 29.13 -30.89 -31.62
C LYS A 2 27.68 -30.44 -31.36
N LYS A 3 26.68 -31.09 -31.99
CA LYS A 3 25.25 -30.76 -31.82
C LYS A 3 24.68 -31.12 -30.43
N GLN A 4 25.19 -32.18 -29.79
CA GLN A 4 24.74 -32.59 -28.45
C GLN A 4 25.31 -31.67 -27.36
N ILE A 5 26.56 -31.22 -27.51
CA ILE A 5 27.17 -30.25 -26.60
C ILE A 5 26.42 -28.90 -26.65
N SER A 6 26.01 -28.46 -27.85
CA SER A 6 25.22 -27.24 -28.01
C SER A 6 23.84 -27.30 -27.35
N LEU A 7 23.18 -28.46 -27.37
CA LEU A 7 21.86 -28.64 -26.73
C LEU A 7 21.98 -28.65 -25.20
N ILE A 8 23.02 -29.28 -24.66
CA ILE A 8 23.29 -29.34 -23.21
C ILE A 8 23.60 -27.94 -22.66
N VAL A 9 24.39 -27.13 -23.40
CA VAL A 9 24.68 -25.74 -23.01
C VAL A 9 23.41 -24.86 -23.06
N PHE A 10 22.53 -25.08 -24.04
CA PHE A 10 21.27 -24.33 -24.14
C PHE A 10 20.28 -24.66 -23.01
N ILE A 11 20.20 -25.93 -22.60
CA ILE A 11 19.38 -26.36 -21.45
C ILE A 11 19.95 -25.80 -20.14
N LEU A 12 21.28 -25.81 -19.95
CA LEU A 12 21.92 -25.22 -18.78
C LEU A 12 21.73 -23.70 -18.68
N LEU A 13 21.74 -22.98 -19.81
CA LEU A 13 21.45 -21.53 -19.82
C LEU A 13 19.97 -21.22 -19.55
N ALA A 14 19.04 -22.05 -20.02
CA ALA A 14 17.61 -21.84 -19.79
C ALA A 14 17.21 -22.01 -18.31
N PHE A 15 17.93 -22.85 -17.54
CA PHE A 15 17.69 -23.03 -16.10
C PHE A 15 18.14 -21.84 -15.25
N ILE A 16 19.12 -21.04 -15.68
CA ILE A 16 19.63 -19.90 -14.90
C ILE A 16 18.62 -18.73 -14.87
N PHE A 17 17.73 -18.63 -15.86
CA PHE A 17 16.73 -17.57 -15.96
C PHE A 17 15.42 -17.84 -15.19
N GLN A 18 15.22 -19.03 -14.61
CA GLN A 18 13.92 -19.43 -14.04
C GLN A 18 13.74 -19.20 -12.53
N SER A 19 14.70 -18.58 -11.80
CA SER A 19 14.57 -18.51 -10.34
C SER A 19 15.06 -17.22 -9.68
N GLN A 20 14.72 -16.06 -10.25
CA GLN A 20 14.62 -14.85 -9.41
C GLN A 20 13.14 -14.64 -9.06
N SER A 21 12.64 -15.45 -8.13
CA SER A 21 11.38 -15.12 -7.45
C SER A 21 11.53 -13.69 -6.92
N PRO A 22 10.62 -12.76 -7.26
CA PRO A 22 10.72 -11.39 -6.77
C PRO A 22 10.81 -11.45 -5.26
N VAL A 23 11.90 -10.88 -4.70
CA VAL A 23 12.15 -10.87 -3.26
C VAL A 23 10.91 -10.30 -2.58
N GLN A 24 10.18 -11.17 -1.87
CA GLN A 24 9.00 -10.74 -1.13
C GLN A 24 9.45 -9.72 -0.08
N PRO A 25 8.76 -8.58 0.05
CA PRO A 25 9.10 -7.61 1.07
C PRO A 25 9.11 -8.23 2.46
N ASP A 26 10.10 -7.81 3.25
CA ASP A 26 10.24 -8.21 4.65
C ASP A 26 8.94 -7.87 5.41
N PRO A 27 8.34 -8.84 6.14
CA PRO A 27 7.17 -8.60 6.98
C PRO A 27 7.36 -7.43 7.94
N LEU A 28 8.55 -7.28 8.53
CA LEU A 28 8.85 -6.20 9.47
C LEU A 28 8.82 -4.83 8.79
N LYS A 29 9.36 -4.73 7.58
CA LYS A 29 9.36 -3.49 6.80
C LYS A 29 7.94 -3.10 6.39
N THR A 30 7.17 -4.08 5.93
CA THR A 30 5.76 -3.88 5.56
C THR A 30 4.94 -3.43 6.77
N LYS A 31 5.12 -4.10 7.93
CA LYS A 31 4.50 -3.70 9.20
C LYS A 31 4.84 -2.27 9.59
N ASN A 32 6.10 -1.88 9.49
CA ASN A 32 6.52 -0.51 9.81
C ASN A 32 5.86 0.53 8.88
N MET A 33 5.69 0.17 7.61
CA MET A 33 5.03 1.03 6.63
C MET A 33 3.54 1.23 6.96
N LEU A 34 2.82 0.15 7.31
CA LEU A 34 1.44 0.18 7.83
C LEU A 34 1.34 1.03 9.09
N LEU A 35 2.22 0.81 10.09
CA LEU A 35 2.16 1.55 11.35
C LEU A 35 2.38 3.07 11.17
N LYS A 36 3.27 3.48 10.25
CA LYS A 36 3.43 4.91 9.89
C LYS A 36 2.17 5.47 9.24
N THR A 37 1.59 4.75 8.28
CA THR A 37 0.39 5.18 7.58
C THR A 37 -0.82 5.25 8.53
N ASN A 38 -0.96 4.29 9.45
CA ASN A 38 -1.97 4.32 10.52
C ASN A 38 -1.88 5.57 11.40
N ARG A 39 -0.66 5.95 11.82
CA ARG A 39 -0.46 7.20 12.58
C ARG A 39 -0.85 8.42 11.76
N LEU A 40 -0.47 8.46 10.49
CA LEU A 40 -0.82 9.57 9.59
C LEU A 40 -2.34 9.65 9.36
N LEU A 41 -3.04 8.53 9.21
CA LEU A 41 -4.51 8.49 9.10
C LEU A 41 -5.18 8.93 10.41
N GLY A 42 -4.61 8.58 11.57
CA GLY A 42 -5.06 9.12 12.86
C GLY A 42 -4.89 10.63 12.98
N MET A 43 -3.80 11.20 12.43
CA MET A 43 -3.65 12.65 12.32
C MET A 43 -4.64 13.27 11.33
N THR A 44 -4.85 12.60 10.20
CA THR A 44 -5.81 13.03 9.16
C THR A 44 -7.21 13.10 9.72
N HIS A 45 -7.62 12.12 10.53
CA HIS A 45 -8.90 12.14 11.26
C HIS A 45 -9.08 13.42 12.07
N MET A 46 -8.07 13.83 12.84
CA MET A 46 -8.13 15.08 13.61
C MET A 46 -8.15 16.33 12.72
N ALA A 47 -7.40 16.32 11.61
CA ALA A 47 -7.39 17.42 10.66
C ALA A 47 -8.75 17.61 9.96
N VAL A 48 -9.37 16.52 9.49
CA VAL A 48 -10.71 16.53 8.88
C VAL A 48 -11.75 16.97 9.90
N LYS A 49 -11.69 16.49 11.14
CA LYS A 49 -12.61 16.90 12.21
C LYS A 49 -12.56 18.41 12.48
N ASN A 50 -11.38 19.00 12.47
CA ASN A 50 -11.17 20.41 12.76
C ASN A 50 -11.43 21.31 11.54
N GLY A 51 -10.95 20.90 10.36
CA GLY A 51 -11.03 21.66 9.12
C GLY A 51 -12.37 21.53 8.41
N LYS A 52 -13.09 20.42 8.62
CA LYS A 52 -14.39 20.08 8.01
C LYS A 52 -14.38 20.12 6.47
N THR A 53 -13.22 19.94 5.85
CA THR A 53 -13.11 19.77 4.41
C THR A 53 -13.17 18.29 4.08
N TYR A 54 -14.25 17.88 3.41
CA TYR A 54 -14.52 16.49 3.04
C TYR A 54 -14.25 16.29 1.54
N THR A 55 -13.06 15.82 1.17
CA THR A 55 -12.68 15.58 -0.23
C THR A 55 -13.00 14.15 -0.68
N GLY A 56 -13.27 13.24 0.27
CA GLY A 56 -13.36 11.80 0.03
C GLY A 56 -12.00 11.10 0.06
N ASP A 57 -10.89 11.85 0.14
CA ASP A 57 -9.55 11.24 0.20
C ASP A 57 -9.30 10.55 1.54
N PHE A 58 -9.85 11.06 2.63
CA PHE A 58 -9.69 10.39 3.92
C PHE A 58 -10.40 9.04 3.93
N GLY A 59 -11.64 8.98 3.41
CA GLY A 59 -12.40 7.76 3.20
C GLY A 59 -11.66 6.73 2.35
N LYS A 60 -11.09 7.16 1.21
CA LYS A 60 -10.26 6.31 0.35
C LYS A 60 -9.00 5.83 1.06
N GLY A 61 -8.30 6.72 1.78
CA GLY A 61 -7.11 6.37 2.55
C GLY A 61 -7.38 5.24 3.55
N VAL A 62 -8.49 5.34 4.29
CA VAL A 62 -8.92 4.28 5.22
C VAL A 62 -9.35 3.01 4.50
N GLN A 63 -10.06 3.10 3.38
CA GLN A 63 -10.44 1.93 2.57
C GLN A 63 -9.21 1.12 2.15
N TYR A 64 -8.21 1.80 1.57
CA TYR A 64 -6.97 1.18 1.12
C TYR A 64 -6.19 0.55 2.29
N GLU A 65 -6.08 1.23 3.42
CA GLU A 65 -5.31 0.72 4.58
C GLU A 65 -6.00 -0.47 5.26
N ARG A 66 -7.35 -0.50 5.30
CA ARG A 66 -8.11 -1.66 5.77
C ARG A 66 -7.81 -2.90 4.92
N TYR A 67 -7.75 -2.74 3.60
CA TYR A 67 -7.40 -3.85 2.72
C TYR A 67 -5.91 -4.23 2.83
N ALA A 68 -5.02 -3.25 2.95
CA ALA A 68 -3.59 -3.49 3.20
C ALA A 68 -3.37 -4.34 4.46
N LYS A 69 -4.12 -4.08 5.54
CA LYS A 69 -4.13 -4.91 6.75
C LYS A 69 -4.58 -6.34 6.47
N GLN A 70 -5.65 -6.55 5.70
CA GLN A 70 -6.10 -7.91 5.33
C GLN A 70 -5.02 -8.67 4.54
N LEU A 71 -4.41 -8.02 3.55
CA LEU A 71 -3.30 -8.57 2.77
C LEU A 71 -2.10 -8.92 3.64
N TYR A 72 -1.75 -8.06 4.61
CA TYR A 72 -0.65 -8.32 5.54
C TYR A 72 -0.92 -9.58 6.37
N LEU A 73 -2.15 -9.74 6.89
CA LEU A 73 -2.56 -10.93 7.65
C LEU A 73 -2.58 -12.19 6.77
N ALA A 74 -2.88 -12.05 5.48
CA ALA A 74 -2.79 -13.11 4.47
C ALA A 74 -1.34 -13.39 4.00
N LYS A 75 -0.34 -12.69 4.56
CA LYS A 75 1.08 -12.77 4.17
C LYS A 75 1.39 -12.31 2.74
N GLU A 76 0.48 -11.53 2.13
CA GLU A 76 0.68 -10.86 0.84
C GLU A 76 1.41 -9.52 1.03
N TYR A 77 2.62 -9.57 1.59
CA TYR A 77 3.34 -8.37 2.04
C TYR A 77 3.61 -7.34 0.95
N LYS A 78 3.90 -7.80 -0.28
CA LYS A 78 4.09 -6.90 -1.41
C LYS A 78 2.85 -6.07 -1.72
N LYS A 79 1.70 -6.73 -1.85
CA LYS A 79 0.44 -6.03 -2.10
C LYS A 79 0.07 -5.14 -0.92
N ALA A 80 0.21 -5.64 0.31
CA ALA A 80 -0.05 -4.84 1.51
C ALA A 80 0.74 -3.52 1.48
N ALA A 81 2.04 -3.57 1.14
CA ALA A 81 2.86 -2.36 1.00
C ALA A 81 2.36 -1.42 -0.12
N GLN A 82 1.93 -1.96 -1.27
CA GLN A 82 1.40 -1.16 -2.38
C GLN A 82 0.08 -0.45 -2.01
N TYR A 83 -0.84 -1.14 -1.33
CA TYR A 83 -2.08 -0.53 -0.84
C TYR A 83 -1.83 0.52 0.25
N THR A 84 -0.94 0.23 1.20
CA THR A 84 -0.51 1.19 2.23
C THR A 84 0.18 2.43 1.64
N TYR A 85 0.92 2.27 0.55
CA TYR A 85 1.51 3.40 -0.17
C TYR A 85 0.40 4.33 -0.65
N ARG A 86 -0.60 3.78 -1.32
CA ARG A 86 -1.70 4.57 -1.87
C ARG A 86 -2.57 5.19 -0.77
N ALA A 87 -2.80 4.48 0.34
CA ALA A 87 -3.46 5.02 1.52
C ALA A 87 -2.75 6.28 2.06
N ARG A 88 -1.41 6.26 2.10
CA ARG A 88 -0.60 7.39 2.57
C ARG A 88 -0.68 8.61 1.65
N GLU A 89 -0.74 8.41 0.33
CA GLU A 89 -0.95 9.51 -0.62
C GLU A 89 -2.29 10.22 -0.39
N PHE A 90 -3.36 9.44 -0.20
CA PHE A 90 -4.68 9.99 0.12
C PHE A 90 -4.71 10.73 1.47
N ALA A 91 -4.04 10.18 2.49
CA ALA A 91 -3.90 10.85 3.78
C ALA A 91 -3.19 12.22 3.66
N ASN A 92 -2.10 12.29 2.90
CA ASN A 92 -1.39 13.55 2.63
C ASN A 92 -2.25 14.57 1.88
N ALA A 93 -3.03 14.11 0.89
CA ALA A 93 -3.96 14.97 0.15
C ALA A 93 -5.03 15.55 1.08
N SER A 94 -5.65 14.71 1.91
CA SER A 94 -6.66 15.13 2.89
C SER A 94 -6.11 16.09 3.95
N LEU A 95 -4.90 15.84 4.47
CA LEU A 95 -4.22 16.76 5.39
C LEU A 95 -4.02 18.14 4.75
N THR A 96 -3.54 18.16 3.51
CA THR A 96 -3.30 19.40 2.76
C THR A 96 -4.61 20.17 2.52
N ALA A 97 -5.68 19.48 2.13
CA ALA A 97 -7.01 20.06 1.94
C ALA A 97 -7.58 20.66 3.24
N ASN A 98 -7.25 20.07 4.40
CA ASN A 98 -7.61 20.56 5.72
C ASN A 98 -6.57 21.51 6.34
N LYS A 99 -5.65 22.05 5.53
CA LYS A 99 -4.61 23.01 5.94
C LYS A 99 -3.71 22.52 7.09
N ALA A 100 -3.59 21.20 7.24
CA ALA A 100 -2.68 20.55 8.18
C ALA A 100 -1.37 20.19 7.46
N LYS A 101 -0.26 20.21 8.19
CA LYS A 101 1.05 19.82 7.65
C LYS A 101 1.30 18.33 7.90
N PRO A 102 1.61 17.54 6.86
CA PRO A 102 2.08 16.17 7.04
C PRO A 102 3.34 16.12 7.90
N THR A 103 3.43 15.10 8.76
CA THR A 103 4.67 14.80 9.50
C THR A 103 5.64 14.03 8.61
N SER A 104 6.81 13.67 9.16
CA SER A 104 7.76 12.78 8.47
C SER A 104 7.13 11.45 8.03
N ASP A 105 6.11 10.97 8.75
CA ASP A 105 5.39 9.73 8.41
C ASP A 105 4.62 9.85 7.07
N GLY A 106 4.37 11.06 6.58
CA GLY A 106 3.77 11.32 5.27
C GLY A 106 4.73 11.17 4.08
N THR A 107 6.04 11.12 4.33
CA THR A 107 7.04 10.98 3.26
C THR A 107 7.41 9.51 3.04
N PHE A 108 7.87 9.19 1.83
CA PHE A 108 8.35 7.85 1.48
C PHE A 108 9.87 7.81 1.44
N THR A 109 10.48 6.88 2.18
CA THR A 109 11.91 6.62 2.07
C THR A 109 12.24 5.95 0.72
N THR A 110 13.51 6.01 0.31
CA THR A 110 13.98 5.28 -0.88
C THR A 110 13.68 3.78 -0.77
N GLU A 111 13.86 3.21 0.42
CA GLU A 111 13.57 1.80 0.68
C GLU A 111 12.07 1.47 0.54
N GLU A 112 11.18 2.30 1.09
CA GLU A 112 9.73 2.13 0.94
C GLU A 112 9.32 2.17 -0.54
N LYS A 113 9.92 3.09 -1.33
CA LYS A 113 9.70 3.16 -2.78
C LYS A 113 10.18 1.92 -3.52
N MET A 114 11.31 1.33 -3.10
CA MET A 114 11.82 0.09 -3.69
C MET A 114 10.91 -1.11 -3.38
N ILE A 115 10.39 -1.19 -2.15
CA ILE A 115 9.49 -2.27 -1.71
C ILE A 115 8.22 -2.34 -2.57
N VAL A 116 7.64 -1.18 -2.88
CA VAL A 116 6.37 -1.12 -3.61
C VAL A 116 6.52 -1.21 -5.12
N SER A 117 7.76 -1.19 -5.63
CA SER A 117 8.03 -1.19 -7.07
C SER A 117 7.87 -2.59 -7.71
N PRO A 118 7.32 -2.68 -8.94
CA PRO A 118 6.55 -1.62 -9.60
C PRO A 118 5.20 -1.40 -8.90
N LEU A 119 4.74 -0.15 -8.88
CA LEU A 119 3.40 0.18 -8.41
C LEU A 119 2.37 -0.25 -9.46
N PRO A 120 1.27 -0.91 -9.08
CA PRO A 120 0.16 -1.18 -9.98
C PRO A 120 -0.52 0.12 -10.43
N GLU A 121 -1.23 0.07 -11.55
CA GLU A 121 -2.05 1.19 -11.99
C GLU A 121 -3.18 1.42 -10.98
N ILE A 122 -3.53 2.70 -10.76
CA ILE A 122 -4.56 3.07 -9.77
C ILE A 122 -5.91 2.40 -10.09
N ALA A 123 -6.23 2.28 -11.38
CA ALA A 123 -7.46 1.64 -11.84
C ALA A 123 -7.53 0.15 -11.46
N ASP A 124 -6.40 -0.54 -11.43
CA ASP A 124 -6.33 -1.95 -11.05
C ASP A 124 -6.54 -2.13 -9.55
N LEU A 125 -5.94 -1.25 -8.73
CA LEU A 125 -6.14 -1.24 -7.27
C LEU A 125 -7.60 -0.94 -6.92
N ASP A 126 -8.19 0.08 -7.56
CA ASP A 126 -9.61 0.43 -7.35
C ASP A 126 -10.55 -0.69 -7.77
N LYS A 127 -10.19 -1.45 -8.82
CA LYS A 127 -10.94 -2.63 -9.26
C LYS A 127 -10.87 -3.76 -8.23
N GLU A 128 -9.67 -4.08 -7.74
CA GLU A 128 -9.50 -5.15 -6.75
C GLU A 128 -10.21 -4.82 -5.42
N LEU A 129 -10.20 -3.55 -4.95
CA LEU A 129 -10.99 -3.14 -3.78
C LEU A 129 -12.48 -3.40 -3.95
N LYS A 130 -13.03 -3.17 -5.15
CA LYS A 130 -14.44 -3.46 -5.46
C LYS A 130 -14.71 -4.96 -5.50
N GLU A 131 -13.83 -5.73 -6.13
CA GLU A 131 -13.95 -7.20 -6.21
C GLU A 131 -13.89 -7.86 -4.82
N GLN A 132 -13.07 -7.32 -3.93
CA GLN A 132 -12.94 -7.78 -2.54
C GLN A 132 -14.01 -7.19 -1.61
N ASN A 133 -14.94 -6.39 -2.14
CA ASN A 133 -16.03 -5.75 -1.40
C ASN A 133 -15.54 -4.94 -0.19
N ILE A 134 -14.41 -4.25 -0.33
CA ILE A 134 -13.86 -3.42 0.75
C ILE A 134 -14.70 -2.13 0.83
N PRO A 135 -15.40 -1.88 1.96
CA PRO A 135 -16.28 -0.72 2.07
C PRO A 135 -15.53 0.59 1.91
N LEU A 136 -16.05 1.50 1.08
CA LEU A 136 -15.60 2.89 0.97
C LEU A 136 -16.42 3.74 1.95
N PRO A 137 -15.88 4.11 3.13
CA PRO A 137 -16.56 5.01 4.05
C PRO A 137 -16.51 6.45 3.53
N THR A 138 -17.47 7.28 3.90
CA THR A 138 -17.33 8.72 3.71
C THR A 138 -16.38 9.31 4.76
N ASP A 139 -15.79 10.47 4.46
CA ASP A 139 -14.95 11.19 5.43
C ASP A 139 -15.72 11.51 6.73
N GLN A 140 -17.03 11.72 6.63
CA GLN A 140 -17.92 12.05 7.74
C GLN A 140 -18.21 10.84 8.63
N ASP A 141 -18.47 9.68 8.02
CA ASP A 141 -18.70 8.43 8.78
C ASP A 141 -17.52 8.09 9.68
N LEU A 142 -16.30 8.37 9.19
CA LEU A 142 -15.06 8.11 9.91
C LEU A 142 -14.84 9.03 11.13
N LEU A 143 -15.59 10.14 11.27
CA LEU A 143 -15.44 11.04 12.42
C LEU A 143 -16.09 10.52 13.70
N ALA A 144 -17.04 9.58 13.57
CA ALA A 144 -17.79 9.02 14.69
C ALA A 144 -17.28 7.62 15.12
N GLY A 145 -16.43 6.99 14.31
CA GLY A 145 -16.05 5.59 14.46
C GLY A 145 -14.55 5.35 14.68
N ASN A 146 -14.20 4.08 14.85
CA ASN A 146 -12.82 3.62 14.75
C ASN A 146 -12.44 3.47 13.27
N LEU A 147 -11.18 3.72 12.94
CA LEU A 147 -10.66 3.53 11.58
C LEU A 147 -10.47 2.05 11.24
N ASP A 148 -10.33 1.16 12.24
CA ASP A 148 -10.16 -0.30 12.11
C ASP A 148 -8.88 -0.75 11.36
N ILE A 149 -7.90 0.15 11.28
CA ILE A 149 -6.63 -0.04 10.54
C ILE A 149 -5.47 -0.57 11.39
N THR A 150 -5.62 -0.68 12.71
CA THR A 150 -4.57 -1.18 13.61
C THR A 150 -4.28 -2.67 13.39
N LEU A 151 -3.00 -3.05 13.31
CA LEU A 151 -2.51 -4.43 13.20
C LEU A 151 -2.59 -5.21 14.50
#